data_AF-A0A0Q9A1H7-F1
#
_entry.id   AF-A0A0Q9A1H7-F1
#
_cell.length_a   1.000
_cell.length_b   1.000
_cell.length_c   1.000
_cell.angle_alpha   90.00
_cell.angle_beta   90.00
_cell.angle_gamma   90.00
#
_symmetry.space_group_name_H-M   'P 1'
#
loop_
_entity.id
_entity.type
_entity.pdbx_description
1 polymer ?
#
loop_
_entity_poly.entity_id
_entity_poly.type
_entity_poly.pdbx_seq_one_letter_code
_entity_poly.pdbx_strand_id
1 'polypeptide(L)'
;MPPSGRTTIAVGSHSGYGDTAAVAEIVACGTAGAGADVVVISVDTITDERWAQWDDADAITFGAATDTDTASAPFHTADLTAAEHPGARVAHQAAIFHAGRATLTA
;
A
#
# COMPACT_ATOMS: atom_id res chain seq x y z
N MET A 1 2.86 4.86 27.37
CA MET A 1 3.26 3.52 26.92
C MET A 1 3.36 3.61 25.40
N PRO A 2 4.54 3.41 24.78
CA PRO A 2 4.59 3.39 23.33
C PRO A 2 3.69 2.26 22.82
N PRO A 3 3.00 2.43 21.67
CA PRO A 3 2.09 1.41 21.16
C PRO A 3 2.87 0.11 20.96
N SER A 4 2.43 -0.94 21.64
CA SER A 4 3.09 -2.26 21.70
C SER A 4 2.64 -3.18 20.55
N GLY A 5 1.99 -2.61 19.53
CA GLY A 5 1.44 -3.32 18.39
C GLY A 5 2.44 -3.45 17.25
N ARG A 6 2.24 -4.45 16.39
CA ARG A 6 2.90 -4.51 15.07
C ARG A 6 2.60 -3.21 14.32
N THR A 7 3.59 -2.71 13.58
CA THR A 7 3.41 -1.50 12.76
C THR A 7 2.32 -1.72 11.72
N THR A 8 1.41 -0.78 11.63
CA THR A 8 0.27 -0.80 10.72
C THR A 8 0.53 0.09 9.52
N ILE A 9 0.29 -0.42 8.31
CA ILE A 9 0.47 0.31 7.06
C ILE A 9 -0.81 0.24 6.26
N ALA A 10 -1.32 1.40 5.87
CA ALA A 10 -2.52 1.48 5.06
C ALA A 10 -2.17 1.78 3.59
N VAL A 11 -2.74 0.99 2.69
CA VAL A 11 -2.54 1.07 1.24
C VAL A 11 -3.87 1.45 0.58
N GLY A 12 -3.98 2.70 0.15
CA GLY A 12 -5.15 3.20 -0.59
C GLY A 12 -5.04 2.91 -2.08
N SER A 13 -6.14 2.49 -2.71
CA SER A 13 -6.24 2.43 -4.17
C SER A 13 -7.58 2.93 -4.69
N HIS A 14 -7.56 3.59 -5.84
CA HIS A 14 -8.73 3.87 -6.67
C HIS A 14 -8.49 3.24 -8.03
N SER A 15 -9.42 2.42 -8.52
CA SER A 15 -9.22 1.71 -9.80
C SER A 15 -10.53 1.55 -10.57
N GLY A 16 -10.57 2.10 -11.79
CA GLY A 16 -11.69 1.86 -12.71
C GLY A 16 -11.64 0.47 -13.36
N TYR A 17 -10.45 -0.05 -13.66
CA TYR A 17 -10.23 -1.31 -14.40
C TYR A 17 -9.56 -2.43 -13.59
N GLY A 18 -9.12 -2.16 -12.36
CA GLY A 18 -8.54 -3.15 -11.45
C GLY A 18 -7.01 -3.17 -11.37
N ASP A 19 -6.30 -2.59 -12.34
CA ASP A 19 -4.83 -2.61 -12.36
C ASP A 19 -4.20 -1.93 -11.14
N THR A 20 -4.76 -0.80 -10.70
CA THR A 20 -4.29 -0.10 -9.49
C THR A 20 -4.55 -0.92 -8.22
N ALA A 21 -5.64 -1.68 -8.19
CA ALA A 21 -5.92 -2.58 -7.07
C ALA A 21 -4.89 -3.73 -7.05
N ALA A 22 -4.51 -4.27 -8.20
CA ALA A 22 -3.45 -5.28 -8.29
C ALA A 22 -2.08 -4.75 -7.81
N VAL A 23 -1.74 -3.51 -8.15
CA VAL A 23 -0.52 -2.85 -7.63
C VAL A 23 -0.58 -2.66 -6.11
N ALA A 24 -1.73 -2.26 -5.57
CA ALA A 24 -1.92 -2.13 -4.12
C ALA A 24 -1.74 -3.47 -3.39
N GLU A 25 -2.21 -4.57 -3.96
CA GLU A 25 -1.99 -5.92 -3.43
C GLU A 25 -0.51 -6.32 -3.46
N ILE A 26 0.22 -6.00 -4.53
CA ILE A 26 1.68 -6.24 -4.61
C ILE A 26 2.42 -5.50 -3.49
N VAL A 27 2.08 -4.22 -3.27
CA VAL A 27 2.64 -3.42 -2.18
C VAL A 27 2.29 -4.02 -0.82
N ALA A 28 1.03 -4.44 -0.64
CA ALA A 28 0.58 -5.04 0.61
C ALA A 28 1.31 -6.35 0.93
N CYS A 29 1.48 -7.22 -0.07
CA CYS A 29 2.20 -8.48 0.08
C CYS A 29 3.67 -8.26 0.47
N GLY A 30 4.35 -7.32 -0.19
CA GLY A 30 5.73 -6.94 0.16
C GLY A 30 5.85 -6.37 1.58
N THR A 31 4.87 -5.56 1.99
CA THR A 31 4.83 -4.93 3.31
C THR A 31 4.54 -5.94 4.43
N ALA A 32 3.62 -6.86 4.21
CA ALA A 32 3.35 -7.96 5.13
C ALA A 32 4.56 -8.89 5.28
N GLY A 33 5.29 -9.15 4.19
CA GLY A 33 6.55 -9.90 4.21
C GLY A 33 7.65 -9.25 5.07
N ALA A 34 7.57 -7.94 5.33
CA ALA A 34 8.46 -7.20 6.22
C ALA A 34 8.01 -7.20 7.70
N GLY A 35 6.89 -7.87 8.04
CA GLY A 35 6.39 -8.02 9.41
C GLY A 35 5.34 -6.98 9.84
N ALA A 36 5.00 -6.02 8.98
CA ALA A 36 3.95 -5.04 9.23
C ALA A 36 2.55 -5.64 9.08
N ASP A 37 1.58 -5.10 9.81
CA ASP A 37 0.15 -5.29 9.56
C ASP A 37 -0.28 -4.36 8.43
N VAL A 38 -1.05 -4.88 7.48
CA VAL A 38 -1.43 -4.13 6.29
C VAL A 38 -2.94 -4.09 6.14
N VAL A 39 -3.44 -2.90 5.86
CA VAL A 39 -4.85 -2.66 5.51
C VAL A 39 -4.89 -2.08 4.10
N VAL A 40 -5.49 -2.81 3.17
CA VAL A 40 -5.75 -2.33 1.81
C VAL A 40 -7.15 -1.75 1.76
N ILE A 41 -7.28 -0.51 1.29
CA ILE A 41 -8.56 0.20 1.21
C ILE A 41 -8.80 0.69 -0.22
N SER A 42 -9.94 0.26 -0.78
CA SER A 42 -10.49 0.90 -1.98
C SER A 42 -11.13 2.23 -1.58
N VAL A 43 -10.65 3.32 -2.18
CA VAL A 43 -11.12 4.69 -1.90
C VAL A 43 -12.59 4.86 -2.30
N ASP A 44 -13.05 4.10 -3.30
CA ASP A 44 -14.44 4.14 -3.79
C ASP A 44 -15.46 3.60 -2.79
N THR A 45 -15.01 2.76 -1.86
CA THR A 45 -15.89 1.99 -0.96
C THR A 45 -15.47 2.13 0.50
N ILE A 46 -14.72 3.18 0.82
CA ILE A 46 -14.25 3.43 2.17
C ILE A 46 -15.41 3.85 3.08
N THR A 47 -15.45 3.29 4.29
CA THR A 47 -16.40 3.67 5.35
C THR A 47 -15.73 4.60 6.35
N ASP A 48 -16.50 5.27 7.20
CA ASP A 48 -15.97 6.13 8.25
C ASP A 48 -15.05 5.37 9.23
N GLU A 49 -15.36 4.10 9.53
CA GLU A 49 -14.49 3.27 10.36
C GLU A 49 -13.16 2.95 9.67
N ARG A 50 -13.20 2.71 8.36
CA ARG A 50 -11.98 2.48 7.57
C ARG A 50 -11.17 3.76 7.41
N TRP A 51 -11.81 4.93 7.32
CA TRP A 51 -11.14 6.23 7.40
C TRP A 51 -10.41 6.40 8.74
N ALA A 52 -11.07 6.10 9.86
CA ALA A 52 -10.44 6.17 11.17
C ALA A 52 -9.26 5.20 11.31
N GLN A 53 -9.39 3.99 10.76
CA GLN A 53 -8.28 3.03 10.71
C GLN A 53 -7.13 3.50 9.81
N TRP A 54 -7.44 4.24 8.74
CA TRP A 54 -6.45 4.82 7.84
C TRP A 54 -5.66 5.93 8.53
N ASP A 55 -6.35 6.80 9.26
CA ASP A 55 -5.75 7.90 10.03
C ASP A 55 -4.88 7.42 11.19
N ASP A 56 -5.20 6.26 11.80
CA ASP A 56 -4.43 5.67 12.89
C ASP A 56 -3.20 4.87 12.42
N ALA A 57 -3.05 4.65 11.10
CA ALA A 57 -1.95 3.88 10.55
C ALA A 57 -0.60 4.57 10.78
N ASP A 58 0.43 3.80 11.11
CA ASP A 58 1.78 4.33 11.32
C ASP A 58 2.37 4.92 10.03
N ALA A 59 2.01 4.35 8.87
CA ALA A 59 2.37 4.85 7.56
C ALA A 59 1.25 4.63 6.53
N ILE A 60 1.18 5.52 5.55
CA ILE A 60 0.18 5.50 4.49
C ILE A 60 0.87 5.54 3.13
N THR A 61 0.41 4.71 2.20
CA THR A 61 0.74 4.79 0.77
C THR A 61 -0.53 4.72 -0.06
N PHE A 62 -0.52 5.34 -1.24
CA PHE A 62 -1.70 5.45 -2.10
C PHE A 62 -1.29 5.42 -3.57
N GLY A 63 -2.10 4.73 -4.38
CA GLY A 63 -1.99 4.72 -5.83
C GLY A 63 -3.33 4.97 -6.50
N ALA A 64 -3.34 5.80 -7.55
CA ALA A 64 -4.48 5.99 -8.43
C ALA A 64 -3.96 5.94 -9.87
N ALA A 65 -4.58 5.13 -10.73
CA ALA A 65 -4.24 5.17 -12.16
C ALA A 65 -4.63 6.52 -12.75
N THR A 66 -3.79 7.04 -13.63
CA THR A 66 -4.21 8.07 -14.58
C THR A 66 -4.57 7.32 -15.86
N ASP A 67 -5.85 7.01 -16.03
CA ASP A 67 -6.34 6.24 -17.18
C ASP A 67 -6.34 7.12 -18.44
N THR A 68 -5.18 7.34 -19.04
CA THR A 68 -5.06 7.98 -20.35
C THR A 68 -5.27 6.93 -21.46
N ASP A 69 -6.51 6.46 -21.58
CA ASP A 69 -7.16 5.81 -22.73
C ASP A 69 -6.41 4.68 -23.50
N THR A 70 -7.02 3.48 -23.51
CA THR A 70 -6.81 2.35 -24.46
C THR A 70 -5.39 1.79 -24.67
N ALA A 71 -4.61 1.62 -23.61
CA ALA A 71 -3.43 0.75 -23.70
C ALA A 71 -3.87 -0.68 -24.10
N SER A 72 -3.09 -1.38 -24.92
CA SER A 72 -3.42 -2.76 -25.29
C SER A 72 -3.14 -3.73 -24.13
N ALA A 73 -3.80 -4.89 -24.09
CA ALA A 73 -3.62 -5.86 -23.00
C ALA A 73 -2.13 -6.20 -22.67
N PRO A 74 -1.21 -6.32 -23.65
CA PRO A 74 0.22 -6.47 -23.36
C PRO A 74 0.84 -5.28 -22.61
N PHE A 75 0.40 -4.04 -22.86
CA PHE A 75 0.86 -2.87 -22.12
C PHE A 75 0.34 -2.89 -20.68
N HIS A 76 -0.91 -3.29 -20.44
CA HIS A 76 -1.43 -3.48 -19.08
C HIS A 76 -0.59 -4.50 -18.29
N THR A 77 -0.28 -5.65 -18.88
CA THR A 77 0.60 -6.65 -18.24
C THR A 77 2.01 -6.10 -17.99
N ALA A 78 2.56 -5.35 -18.95
CA ALA A 78 3.88 -4.73 -18.78
C ALA A 78 3.88 -3.70 -17.64
N ASP A 79 2.80 -2.93 -17.47
CA ASP A 79 2.63 -1.97 -16.38
C ASP A 79 2.57 -2.67 -15.01
N LEU A 80 1.85 -3.79 -14.91
CA LEU A 80 1.82 -4.60 -13.68
C LEU A 80 3.21 -5.13 -13.31
N THR A 81 3.95 -5.69 -14.28
CA THR A 81 5.32 -6.16 -14.05
C THR A 81 6.27 -5.01 -13.72
N ALA A 82 6.12 -3.86 -14.39
CA ALA A 82 6.91 -2.67 -14.10
C ALA A 82 6.62 -2.15 -12.69
N ALA A 83 5.37 -2.25 -12.21
CA ALA A 83 4.94 -1.83 -10.88
C ALA A 83 5.50 -2.69 -9.74
N GLU A 84 5.99 -3.92 -10.02
CA GLU A 84 6.69 -4.74 -9.02
C GLU A 84 7.94 -4.04 -8.47
N HIS A 85 8.70 -3.34 -9.32
CA HIS A 85 9.93 -2.63 -8.93
C HIS A 85 9.67 -1.45 -7.97
N PRO A 86 8.83 -0.45 -8.31
CA PRO A 86 8.47 0.61 -7.38
C PRO A 86 7.70 0.05 -6.17
N GLY A 87 6.88 -0.99 -6.33
CA GLY A 87 6.20 -1.66 -5.22
C GLY A 87 7.18 -2.24 -4.19
N ALA A 88 8.22 -2.94 -4.64
CA ALA A 88 9.29 -3.44 -3.79
C ALA A 88 10.06 -2.30 -3.09
N ARG A 89 10.26 -1.16 -3.76
CA ARG A 89 10.90 0.01 -3.14
C ARG A 89 10.02 0.69 -2.09
N VAL A 90 8.71 0.78 -2.31
CA VAL A 90 7.76 1.28 -1.31
C VAL A 90 7.76 0.37 -0.09
N ALA A 91 7.71 -0.94 -0.29
CA ALA A 91 7.81 -1.92 0.80
C ALA A 91 9.14 -1.79 1.59
N HIS A 92 10.27 -1.59 0.90
CA HIS A 92 11.56 -1.35 1.55
C HIS A 92 11.57 -0.08 2.41
N GLN A 93 10.99 1.02 1.92
CA GLN A 93 10.91 2.27 2.66
C GLN A 93 9.99 2.16 3.88
N ALA A 94 8.86 1.47 3.73
CA ALA A 94 7.97 1.11 4.82
C ALA A 94 8.69 0.30 5.92
N ALA A 95 9.52 -0.68 5.52
CA ALA A 95 10.31 -1.47 6.45
C ALA A 95 11.36 -0.65 7.21
N ILE A 96 12.03 0.31 6.54
CA ILE A 96 12.95 1.25 7.19
C ILE A 96 12.21 2.09 8.22
N PHE A 97 11.04 2.62 7.85
CA PHE A 97 10.23 3.44 8.74
C PHE A 97 9.76 2.65 9.97
N HIS A 98 9.32 1.40 9.77
CA HIS A 98 8.99 0.46 10.85
C HIS A 98 10.17 0.25 11.80
N ALA A 99 11.34 -0.10 11.26
CA ALA A 99 12.54 -0.36 12.06
C ALA A 99 12.96 0.88 12.87
N GLY A 100 12.88 2.08 12.28
CA GLY A 100 13.15 3.34 12.98
C GLY A 100 12.18 3.59 14.13
N ARG A 101 10.89 3.35 13.95
CA ARG A 101 9.89 3.49 15.02
C ARG A 101 10.15 2.53 16.19
N ALA A 102 10.46 1.27 15.92
CA ALA A 102 10.78 0.29 16.96
C ALA A 102 11.95 0.75 17.86
N THR A 103 12.94 1.45 17.31
CA THR A 103 14.07 1.99 18.09
C THR A 103 13.72 3.22 18.93
N LEU A 104 12.72 4.01 18.55
CA LEU A 104 12.28 5.18 19.31
C LEU A 104 11.40 4.80 20.51
N THR A 105 10.90 3.58 20.54
CA THR A 105 9.99 3.07 21.57
C THR A 105 10.67 2.14 22.59
N ALA A 106 11.94 1.78 22.38
CA ALA A 106 12.75 0.92 23.22
C ALA A 106 13.59 1.74 24.22
#